data_AF-A0AAV3Y364-F1
#
_entry.id   AF-A0AAV3Y364-F1
#
_cell.length_a   1.000
_cell.length_b   1.000
_cell.length_c   1.000
_cell.angle_alpha   90.00
_cell.angle_beta   90.00
_cell.angle_gamma   90.00
#
_symmetry.space_group_name_H-M   'P 1'
#
loop_
_entity.id
_entity.type
_entity.pdbx_description
1 polymer ?
#
loop_
_entity_poly.entity_id
_entity_poly.type
_entity_poly.pdbx_seq_one_letter_code
_entity_poly.pdbx_strand_id
1 'polypeptide(L)'
;MKKRGWKLNWGMFYFHRFWRLTPPYMLVIVLILGLQQYCGSGPLWSQIQPQDKDACTNYWWTNLFYVNNLVYARQSCLAQSWYLANDMQFYVISPLMIIPFYFNPLLGFASCFVFLQ
;
A
#
# COMPACT_ATOMS: atom_id res chain seq x y z
N MET A 1 32.27 21.92 9.78
CA MET A 1 31.18 20.91 9.74
C MET A 1 31.54 19.84 8.72
N LYS A 2 31.81 18.61 9.17
CA LYS A 2 32.30 17.51 8.33
C LYS A 2 31.13 17.02 7.46
N LYS A 3 31.14 17.36 6.16
CA LYS A 3 30.17 16.86 5.16
C LYS A 3 30.35 15.35 5.03
N ARG A 4 29.66 14.59 5.88
CA ARG A 4 29.56 13.14 5.81
C ARG A 4 28.80 12.84 4.52
N GLY A 5 29.50 12.33 3.50
CA GLY A 5 28.89 11.97 2.21
C GLY A 5 27.95 10.79 2.37
N TRP A 6 26.73 11.03 2.85
CA TRP A 6 25.67 10.05 2.86
C TRP A 6 25.18 9.88 1.42
N LYS A 7 25.74 8.91 0.70
CA LYS A 7 25.11 8.39 -0.52
C LYS A 7 23.87 7.59 -0.10
N LEU A 8 22.77 8.30 0.15
CA LEU A 8 21.46 7.69 0.37
C LEU A 8 20.96 7.17 -0.99
N ASN A 9 21.11 5.86 -1.21
CA ASN A 9 20.53 5.18 -2.35
C ASN A 9 19.02 5.03 -2.11
N TRP A 10 18.27 6.10 -2.36
CA TRP A 10 16.82 6.16 -2.21
C TRP A 10 16.13 4.96 -2.87
N GLY A 11 16.52 4.62 -4.11
CA GLY A 11 15.97 3.45 -4.82
C GLY A 11 16.16 2.13 -4.08
N MET A 12 17.32 1.90 -3.45
CA MET A 12 17.57 0.68 -2.69
C MET A 12 16.78 0.64 -1.37
N PHE A 13 16.56 1.81 -0.76
CA PHE A 13 15.71 1.95 0.43
C PHE A 13 14.23 1.65 0.12
N TYR A 14 13.72 2.12 -1.03
CA TYR A 14 12.38 1.77 -1.50
C TYR A 14 12.24 0.29 -1.84
N PHE A 15 13.21 -0.23 -2.61
CA PHE A 15 13.19 -1.62 -3.04
C PHE A 15 13.24 -2.60 -1.86
N HIS A 16 14.10 -2.35 -0.87
CA HIS A 16 14.20 -3.23 0.29
C HIS A 16 12.90 -3.26 1.11
N ARG A 17 12.20 -2.12 1.26
CA ARG A 17 10.90 -2.07 1.93
C ARG A 17 9.83 -2.83 1.14
N PHE A 18 9.77 -2.59 -0.17
CA PHE A 18 8.82 -3.27 -1.06
C PHE A 18 9.02 -4.79 -1.03
N TRP A 19 10.26 -5.26 -1.22
CA TRP A 19 10.59 -6.68 -1.22
C TRP A 19 10.31 -7.37 0.11
N ARG A 20 10.35 -6.66 1.24
CA ARG A 20 10.02 -7.23 2.56
C ARG A 20 8.51 -7.38 2.78
N LEU A 21 7.70 -6.43 2.28
CA LEU A 21 6.26 -6.36 2.54
C LEU A 21 5.42 -7.14 1.52
N THR A 22 5.81 -7.11 0.25
CA THR A 22 5.05 -7.73 -0.84
C THR A 22 4.89 -9.26 -0.71
N PRO A 23 5.93 -10.06 -0.41
CA PRO A 23 5.77 -11.52 -0.30
C PRO A 23 4.81 -11.98 0.80
N PRO A 24 4.90 -11.52 2.07
CA PRO A 24 3.94 -11.93 3.09
C PRO A 24 2.52 -11.44 2.75
N TYR A 25 2.39 -10.26 2.14
CA TYR A 25 1.10 -9.73 1.74
C TYR A 25 0.43 -10.58 0.65
N MET A 26 1.16 -10.97 -0.39
CA MET A 26 0.65 -11.88 -1.43
C MET A 26 0.30 -13.27 -0.87
N LEU A 27 1.10 -13.78 0.06
CA LEU A 27 0.82 -15.05 0.73
C LEU A 27 -0.49 -14.99 1.52
N VAL A 28 -0.74 -13.88 2.24
CA VAL A 28 -2.00 -13.67 2.97
C VAL A 28 -3.20 -13.63 2.03
N ILE A 29 -3.11 -12.96 0.87
CA ILE A 29 -4.21 -12.96 -0.13
C ILE A 29 -4.53 -14.39 -0.57
N VAL A 30 -3.52 -15.16 -0.95
CA VAL A 30 -3.70 -16.55 -1.42
C VAL A 30 -4.27 -17.44 -0.32
N LEU A 31 -3.75 -17.30 0.91
CA LEU A 31 -4.26 -18.06 2.05
C LEU A 31 -5.71 -17.71 2.38
N ILE A 32 -6.08 -16.43 2.38
CA ILE A 32 -7.45 -16.02 2.68
C ILE A 32 -8.38 -16.55 1.60
N LEU A 33 -8.11 -16.33 0.32
CA LEU A 33 -8.92 -16.86 -0.78
C LEU A 33 -9.02 -18.39 -0.76
N GLY A 34 -7.93 -19.06 -0.38
CA GLY A 34 -7.84 -20.51 -0.27
C GLY A 34 -8.57 -21.09 0.94
N LEU A 35 -8.53 -20.44 2.11
CA LEU A 35 -9.23 -20.89 3.33
C LEU A 35 -10.70 -20.47 3.36
N GLN A 36 -11.04 -19.32 2.77
CA GLN A 36 -12.39 -18.76 2.77
C GLN A 36 -13.41 -19.74 2.16
N GLN A 37 -12.99 -20.60 1.23
CA GLN A 37 -13.89 -21.62 0.70
C GLN A 37 -14.23 -22.77 1.67
N TYR A 38 -13.43 -22.97 2.72
CA TYR A 38 -13.59 -24.07 3.68
C TYR A 38 -14.05 -23.59 5.06
N CYS A 39 -13.72 -22.36 5.46
CA CYS A 39 -13.92 -21.87 6.82
C CYS A 39 -15.20 -21.06 7.06
N GLY A 40 -15.99 -20.75 6.02
CA GLY A 40 -17.20 -19.95 6.21
C GLY A 40 -18.50 -20.69 5.91
N SER A 41 -19.44 -20.52 6.81
CA SER A 41 -20.81 -21.02 6.73
C SER A 41 -21.74 -19.92 7.21
N GLY A 42 -22.58 -19.41 6.30
CA GLY A 42 -23.54 -18.36 6.60
C GLY A 42 -24.33 -17.90 5.36
N PRO A 43 -25.53 -17.32 5.53
CA PRO A 43 -26.39 -16.91 4.41
C PRO A 43 -25.73 -15.83 3.52
N LEU A 44 -24.98 -14.91 4.13
CA LEU A 44 -24.19 -13.90 3.42
C LEU A 44 -22.94 -14.47 2.73
N TRP A 45 -22.45 -15.65 3.14
CA TRP A 45 -21.23 -16.25 2.59
C TRP A 45 -21.35 -16.59 1.11
N SER A 46 -22.56 -17.02 0.70
CA SER A 46 -22.89 -17.35 -0.69
C SER A 46 -22.75 -16.18 -1.66
N GLN A 47 -22.83 -14.94 -1.18
CA GLN A 47 -22.72 -13.72 -1.99
C GLN A 47 -21.33 -13.09 -1.91
N ILE A 48 -20.71 -13.11 -0.72
CA ILE A 48 -19.41 -12.49 -0.46
C ILE A 48 -18.27 -13.27 -1.13
N GLN A 49 -18.29 -14.60 -1.00
CA GLN A 49 -17.22 -15.46 -1.53
C GLN A 49 -16.97 -15.33 -3.05
N PRO A 50 -18.00 -15.34 -3.94
CA PRO A 50 -17.77 -15.15 -5.37
C PRO A 50 -17.33 -13.72 -5.71
N GLN A 51 -17.88 -12.71 -5.03
CA GLN A 51 -17.48 -11.31 -5.25
C GLN A 51 -16.02 -11.06 -4.90
N ASP A 52 -15.55 -11.58 -3.77
CA ASP A 52 -14.16 -11.47 -3.36
C ASP A 52 -13.24 -12.22 -4.32
N LYS A 53 -13.61 -13.45 -4.73
CA LYS A 53 -12.82 -14.22 -5.70
C LYS A 53 -12.68 -13.50 -7.04
N ASP A 54 -13.76 -12.97 -7.58
CA ASP A 54 -13.74 -12.28 -8.88
C ASP A 54 -12.94 -10.97 -8.80
N ALA A 55 -13.13 -10.19 -7.73
CA ALA A 55 -12.37 -8.96 -7.52
C ALA A 55 -10.87 -9.24 -7.34
N CYS A 56 -10.50 -10.21 -6.51
CA CYS A 56 -9.10 -10.57 -6.31
C CYS A 56 -8.44 -11.15 -7.57
N THR A 57 -9.15 -11.96 -8.35
CA THR A 57 -8.58 -12.60 -9.55
C THR A 57 -8.39 -11.61 -10.70
N ASN A 58 -9.29 -10.64 -10.85
CA ASN A 58 -9.16 -9.61 -11.88
C ASN A 58 -8.17 -8.50 -11.48
N TYR A 59 -8.06 -8.19 -10.18
CA TYR A 59 -7.30 -7.06 -9.65
C TYR A 59 -6.16 -7.47 -8.71
N TRP A 60 -5.60 -8.67 -8.84
CA TRP A 60 -4.43 -9.09 -8.05
C TRP A 60 -3.23 -8.16 -8.28
N TRP A 61 -3.06 -7.64 -9.50
CA TRP A 61 -1.96 -6.75 -9.86
C TRP A 61 -2.06 -5.39 -9.17
N THR A 62 -3.27 -4.87 -8.92
CA THR A 62 -3.44 -3.61 -8.18
C THR A 62 -3.03 -3.78 -6.71
N ASN A 63 -3.21 -4.99 -6.16
CA ASN A 63 -2.70 -5.39 -4.84
C ASN A 63 -1.17 -5.45 -4.83
N LEU A 64 -0.54 -5.96 -5.89
CA LEU A 64 0.92 -5.99 -6.01
C LEU A 64 1.55 -4.59 -6.11
N PHE A 65 0.94 -3.69 -6.89
CA PHE A 65 1.44 -2.33 -7.10
C PHE A 65 0.94 -1.31 -6.05
N TYR A 66 0.17 -1.75 -5.04
CA TYR A 66 -0.37 -0.86 -4.01
C TYR A 66 -1.25 0.29 -4.56
N VAL A 67 -1.96 0.04 -5.68
CA VAL A 67 -2.83 1.02 -6.35
C VAL A 67 -4.33 0.73 -6.18
N ASN A 68 -4.71 -0.23 -5.33
CA ASN A 68 -6.12 -0.59 -5.11
C ASN A 68 -6.98 0.60 -4.68
N ASN A 69 -6.40 1.50 -3.88
CA ASN A 69 -7.09 2.68 -3.39
C ASN A 69 -7.53 3.62 -4.53
N LEU A 70 -6.71 3.79 -5.57
CA LEU A 70 -6.96 4.69 -6.69
C LEU A 70 -7.93 4.10 -7.73
N VAL A 71 -7.88 2.79 -7.93
CA VAL A 71 -8.65 2.14 -9.00
C VAL A 71 -10.01 1.64 -8.48
N TYR A 72 -10.07 1.09 -7.25
CA TYR A 72 -11.31 0.52 -6.69
C TYR A 72 -11.38 0.66 -5.16
N ALA A 73 -11.69 1.86 -4.67
CA ALA A 73 -11.86 2.10 -3.23
C ALA A 73 -12.99 1.29 -2.57
N ARG A 74 -13.98 0.81 -3.35
CA ARG A 74 -15.14 0.05 -2.84
C ARG A 74 -15.11 -1.46 -3.12
N GLN A 75 -14.22 -1.94 -4.00
CA GLN A 75 -14.13 -3.36 -4.40
C GLN A 75 -12.72 -3.89 -4.15
N SER A 76 -12.24 -3.71 -2.92
CA SER A 76 -10.94 -4.21 -2.49
C SER A 76 -11.03 -5.69 -2.17
N CYS A 77 -10.08 -6.46 -2.71
CA CYS A 77 -9.88 -7.88 -2.39
C CYS A 77 -9.78 -8.15 -0.86
N LEU A 78 -9.16 -7.22 -0.11
CA LEU A 78 -9.04 -7.25 1.34
C LEU A 78 -9.16 -5.83 1.89
N ALA A 79 -9.91 -5.61 2.97
CA ALA A 79 -9.96 -4.29 3.61
C ALA A 79 -8.58 -3.83 4.09
N GLN A 80 -7.73 -4.78 4.50
CA GLN A 80 -6.37 -4.55 4.96
C GLN A 80 -5.45 -4.08 3.81
N SER A 81 -5.75 -4.45 2.56
CA SER A 81 -4.94 -4.03 1.40
C SER A 81 -4.99 -2.53 1.17
N TRP A 82 -6.12 -1.92 1.49
CA TRP A 82 -6.33 -0.49 1.39
C TRP A 82 -5.37 0.30 2.30
N TYR A 83 -5.20 -0.15 3.53
CA TYR A 83 -4.26 0.47 4.48
C TYR A 83 -2.81 0.31 4.03
N LEU A 84 -2.44 -0.89 3.58
CA LEU A 84 -1.10 -1.18 3.05
C LEU A 84 -0.78 -0.31 1.81
N ALA A 85 -1.77 -0.10 0.95
CA ALA A 85 -1.63 0.77 -0.22
C ALA A 85 -1.33 2.21 0.17
N ASN A 86 -2.07 2.73 1.16
CA ASN A 86 -1.90 4.08 1.66
C ASN A 86 -0.50 4.29 2.30
N ASP A 87 -0.04 3.32 3.10
CA ASP A 87 1.29 3.37 3.73
C ASP A 87 2.44 3.44 2.70
N MET A 88 2.35 2.68 1.61
CA MET A 88 3.34 2.75 0.53
C MET A 88 3.32 4.09 -0.22
N GLN A 89 2.13 4.66 -0.44
CA GLN A 89 1.97 5.97 -1.07
C GLN A 89 2.59 7.08 -0.22
N PHE A 90 2.29 7.12 1.08
CA PHE A 90 2.89 8.08 2.00
C PHE A 90 4.41 7.92 2.12
N TYR A 91 4.92 6.69 2.03
CA TYR A 91 6.35 6.47 2.02
C TYR A 91 7.04 7.04 0.78
N VAL A 92 6.44 6.89 -0.40
CA VAL A 92 6.95 7.47 -1.65
C VAL A 92 6.85 9.00 -1.63
N ILE A 93 5.83 9.57 -0.98
CA ILE A 93 5.63 11.02 -0.81
C ILE A 93 6.54 11.61 0.29
N SER A 94 6.99 10.81 1.26
CA SER A 94 7.84 11.27 2.36
C SER A 94 9.09 12.10 1.98
N PRO A 95 9.91 11.75 0.96
CA PRO A 95 11.03 12.61 0.54
C PRO A 95 10.55 13.96 -0.01
N LEU A 96 9.39 13.98 -0.65
CA LEU A 96 8.75 15.18 -1.18
C LEU A 96 8.32 16.14 -0.07
N MET A 97 8.09 15.64 1.15
CA MET A 97 7.86 16.45 2.35
C MET A 97 9.18 16.88 3.02
N ILE A 98 10.16 15.97 3.13
CA ILE A 98 11.42 16.21 3.86
C ILE A 98 12.35 17.19 3.13
N ILE A 99 12.44 17.10 1.79
CA ILE A 99 13.31 17.97 0.98
C ILE A 99 12.93 19.46 1.11
N PRO A 100 11.67 19.90 0.90
CA PRO A 100 11.30 21.30 1.06
C PRO A 100 11.43 21.78 2.50
N PHE A 101 11.19 20.90 3.50
CA PHE A 101 11.38 21.23 4.91
C PHE A 101 12.84 21.58 5.25
N TYR A 102 13.81 20.95 4.57
CA TYR A 102 15.23 21.26 4.74
C TYR A 102 15.62 22.64 4.19
N PHE A 103 14.99 23.09 3.10
CA PHE A 103 15.30 24.38 2.48
C PHE A 103 14.52 25.53 3.12
N ASN A 104 13.24 25.35 3.44
CA ASN A 104 12.38 26.38 4.03
C ASN A 104 11.27 25.73 4.89
N PRO A 105 11.15 26.08 6.19
CA PRO A 105 10.13 25.50 7.07
C PRO A 105 8.70 25.83 6.60
N LEU A 106 8.48 26.99 5.97
CA LEU A 106 7.17 27.41 5.46
C LEU A 106 6.69 26.54 4.28
N LEU A 107 7.62 26.17 3.37
CA LEU A 107 7.35 25.27 2.24
C LEU A 107 7.08 23.83 2.72
N GLY A 108 7.74 23.42 3.80
CA GLY A 108 7.45 22.16 4.48
C GLY A 108 6.04 22.12 5.10
N PHE A 109 5.61 23.19 5.77
CA PHE A 109 4.22 23.27 6.26
C PHE A 109 3.19 23.29 5.13
N ALA A 110 3.47 23.99 4.03
CA ALA A 110 2.60 24.02 2.86
C ALA A 110 2.46 22.63 2.20
N SER A 111 3.55 21.87 2.05
CA SER A 111 3.48 20.51 1.49
C SER A 111 2.71 19.56 2.41
N CYS A 112 2.87 19.65 3.73
CA CYS A 112 2.05 18.91 4.68
C CYS A 112 0.55 19.21 4.50
N PHE A 113 0.17 20.48 4.42
CA PHE A 113 -1.24 20.86 4.23
C PHE A 113 -1.82 20.35 2.91
N VAL A 114 -1.04 20.32 1.82
CA VAL A 114 -1.49 19.84 0.52
C VAL A 114 -1.70 18.33 0.48
N PHE A 115 -0.87 17.55 1.19
CA PHE A 115 -0.94 16.07 1.17
C PHE A 115 -1.81 15.46 2.28
N LEU A 116 -2.14 16.19 3.35
CA LEU A 116 -2.99 15.74 4.46
C LEU A 116 -4.44 16.25 4.40
N GLN A 117 -4.80 16.98 3.35
CA GLN A 117 -6.17 17.47 3.11
C GLN A 117 -6.98 16.49 2.27
#